data_AF-Q72DY7-F1
#
_entry.id   AF-Q72DY7-F1
#
_cell.length_a   1.000
_cell.length_b   1.000
_cell.length_c   1.000
_cell.angle_alpha   90.00
_cell.angle_beta   90.00
_cell.angle_gamma   90.00
#
_symmetry.space_group_name_H-M   'P 1'
#
loop_
_entity.id
_entity.type
_entity.pdbx_description
1 polymer ?
#
loop_
_entity_poly.entity_id
_entity_poly.type
_entity_poly.pdbx_seq_one_letter_code
_entity_poly.pdbx_strand_id
1 'polypeptide(L)'
;MLNRASLEGDVEARLRRLPIGHCLDLRTFKRNRSVCFHRTGADAYGVVEKGFHEESWEGLSLDEALRLLRTLLRREFPRSTKVRCYTLSSPDAADVNRMGHGAGRFGIAR
;
A
#
# COMPACT_ATOMS: atom_id res chain seq x y z
N MET A 1 8.59 6.89 -7.79
CA MET A 1 7.71 5.90 -8.48
C MET A 1 8.49 4.61 -8.58
N LEU A 2 7.87 3.48 -8.27
CA LEU A 2 8.50 2.17 -8.27
C LEU A 2 8.20 1.44 -9.58
N ASN A 3 9.19 0.73 -10.13
CA ASN A 3 9.02 -0.11 -11.29
C ASN A 3 8.48 -1.48 -10.88
N ARG A 4 7.61 -2.07 -11.71
CA ARG A 4 7.02 -3.40 -11.46
C ARG A 4 8.07 -4.48 -11.16
N ALA A 5 9.22 -4.44 -11.83
CA ALA A 5 10.28 -5.44 -11.67
C ALA A 5 10.96 -5.39 -10.28
N SER A 6 11.05 -4.21 -9.66
CA SER A 6 11.70 -4.02 -8.35
C SER A 6 10.69 -3.81 -7.22
N LEU A 7 9.40 -3.76 -7.55
CA LEU A 7 8.34 -3.38 -6.62
C LEU A 7 8.26 -4.31 -5.40
N GLU A 8 8.45 -5.61 -5.59
CA GLU A 8 8.38 -6.61 -4.53
C GLU A 8 9.45 -6.37 -3.46
N GLY A 9 10.72 -6.25 -3.87
CA GLY A 9 11.84 -5.99 -2.95
C GLY A 9 11.76 -4.62 -2.29
N ASP A 10 11.31 -3.58 -3.01
CA ASP A 10 11.09 -2.25 -2.43
C ASP A 10 9.97 -2.26 -1.40
N VAL A 11 8.86 -2.97 -1.67
CA VAL A 11 7.74 -3.08 -0.72
C VAL A 11 8.16 -3.88 0.50
N GLU A 12 8.84 -5.01 0.32
CA GLU A 12 9.39 -5.81 1.42
C GLU A 12 10.31 -4.99 2.33
N ALA A 13 11.27 -4.27 1.74
CA ALA A 13 12.19 -3.43 2.49
C ALA A 13 11.47 -2.32 3.27
N ARG A 14 10.39 -1.77 2.72
CA ARG A 14 9.57 -0.75 3.38
C ARG A 14 8.70 -1.33 4.49
N LEU A 15 8.09 -2.50 4.27
CA LEU A 15 7.27 -3.19 5.28
C LEU A 15 8.10 -3.59 6.50
N ARG A 16 9.31 -4.12 6.30
CA ARG A 16 10.22 -4.46 7.39
C ARG A 16 10.60 -3.26 8.26
N ARG A 17 10.76 -2.09 7.63
CA ARG A 17 11.13 -0.83 8.31
C ARG A 17 9.90 -0.05 8.80
N LEU A 18 8.70 -0.52 8.51
CA LEU A 18 7.45 0.15 8.85
C LEU A 18 7.21 0.03 10.37
N PRO A 19 6.97 1.14 11.08
CA PRO A 19 6.53 1.06 12.47
C PRO A 19 5.15 0.37 12.57
N ILE A 20 4.86 -0.24 13.72
CA ILE A 20 3.51 -0.74 14.01
C ILE A 20 2.54 0.45 14.04
N GLY A 21 1.37 0.30 13.43
CA GLY A 21 0.36 1.35 13.27
C GLY A 21 0.51 2.18 12.00
N HIS A 22 1.68 2.15 11.35
CA HIS A 22 1.88 2.81 10.06
C HIS A 22 1.36 1.93 8.91
N CYS A 23 1.20 2.55 7.75
CA CYS A 23 0.82 1.86 6.53
C CYS A 23 1.65 2.27 5.31
N LEU A 24 1.64 1.41 4.31
CA LEU A 24 2.27 1.53 3.02
C LEU A 24 1.19 1.48 1.96
N ASP A 25 0.92 2.63 1.37
CA ASP A 25 -0.12 2.81 0.37
C ASP A 25 0.51 2.77 -1.04
N LEU A 26 -0.02 1.89 -1.88
CA LEU A 26 0.39 1.66 -3.26
C LEU A 26 -0.74 2.08 -4.19
N ARG A 27 -0.44 2.91 -5.20
CA ARG A 27 -1.46 3.49 -6.10
C ARG A 27 -1.10 3.41 -7.57
N THR A 28 -2.13 3.27 -8.40
CA THR A 28 -2.01 3.43 -9.85
C THR A 28 -1.65 4.87 -10.21
N PHE A 29 -1.14 5.05 -11.42
CA PHE A 29 -0.89 6.38 -11.97
C PHE A 29 -2.15 7.27 -12.00
N LYS A 30 -3.31 6.68 -12.32
CA LYS A 30 -4.62 7.37 -12.33
C LYS A 30 -5.25 7.52 -10.94
N ARG A 31 -4.63 6.99 -9.88
CA ARG A 31 -5.06 7.10 -8.47
C ARG A 31 -6.47 6.56 -8.17
N ASN A 32 -7.07 5.85 -9.10
CA ASN A 32 -8.41 5.28 -8.99
C ASN A 32 -8.42 3.85 -8.41
N ARG A 33 -7.23 3.28 -8.12
CA ARG A 33 -7.05 1.97 -7.49
C ARG A 33 -5.87 2.06 -6.52
N SER A 34 -6.07 1.55 -5.32
CA SER A 34 -5.10 1.61 -4.22
C SER A 34 -5.06 0.28 -3.47
N VAL A 35 -3.85 -0.17 -3.14
CA VAL A 35 -3.62 -1.27 -2.20
C VAL A 35 -2.85 -0.70 -1.01
N CYS A 36 -3.39 -0.85 0.18
CA CYS A 36 -2.78 -0.37 1.41
C CYS A 36 -2.34 -1.55 2.26
N PHE A 37 -1.08 -1.55 2.69
CA PHE A 37 -0.54 -2.52 3.63
C PHE A 37 -0.34 -1.83 4.97
N HIS A 38 -0.92 -2.31 6.07
CA HIS A 38 -0.71 -1.71 7.39
C HIS A 38 -0.11 -2.74 8.32
N ARG A 39 0.82 -2.30 9.18
CA ARG A 39 1.45 -3.18 10.16
C ARG A 39 0.65 -3.16 11.44
N THR A 40 -0.02 -4.26 11.74
CA THR A 40 -0.86 -4.41 12.95
C THR A 40 -0.09 -5.00 14.13
N GLY A 41 1.04 -5.66 13.88
CA GLY A 41 1.90 -6.23 14.92
C GLY A 41 3.34 -6.50 14.49
N ALA A 42 4.07 -7.28 15.28
CA ALA A 42 5.48 -7.59 15.01
C ALA A 42 5.68 -8.40 13.71
N ASP A 43 4.88 -9.44 13.49
CA ASP A 43 4.80 -10.19 12.22
C ASP A 43 3.36 -10.28 11.69
N ALA A 44 2.54 -9.30 12.08
CA ALA A 44 1.15 -9.22 11.63
C ALA A 44 1.00 -7.99 10.74
N TYR A 45 0.56 -8.25 9.51
CA TYR A 45 0.27 -7.25 8.50
C TYR A 45 -1.17 -7.41 8.06
N GLY A 46 -1.83 -6.30 7.80
CA GLY A 46 -3.10 -6.28 7.09
C GLY A 46 -2.91 -5.67 5.71
N VAL A 47 -3.78 -6.05 4.80
CA VAL A 47 -3.82 -5.54 3.43
C VAL A 47 -5.24 -5.15 3.12
N VAL A 48 -5.42 -4.00 2.48
CA VAL A 48 -6.72 -3.52 2.04
C VAL A 48 -6.59 -3.16 0.56
N GLU A 49 -7.26 -3.89 -0.32
CA GLU A 49 -7.45 -3.48 -1.70
C GLU A 49 -8.70 -2.60 -1.79
N LYS A 50 -8.56 -1.45 -2.46
CA LYS A 50 -9.69 -0.61 -2.85
C LYS A 50 -9.52 -0.20 -4.31
N GLY A 51 -10.13 -0.95 -5.21
CA GLY A 51 -10.09 -0.67 -6.63
C GLY A 51 -11.25 -1.29 -7.39
N PHE A 52 -11.01 -2.40 -8.11
CA PHE A 52 -12.11 -3.10 -8.78
C PHE A 52 -12.92 -3.96 -7.81
N HIS A 53 -12.24 -4.51 -6.80
CA HIS A 53 -12.83 -5.12 -5.62
C HIS A 53 -12.40 -4.34 -4.38
N GLU A 54 -13.19 -4.46 -3.33
CA GLU A 54 -12.89 -3.90 -2.02
C GLU A 54 -12.80 -5.08 -1.05
N GLU A 55 -11.57 -5.49 -0.73
CA GLU A 55 -11.30 -6.68 0.07
C GLU A 55 -10.18 -6.35 1.07
N SER A 56 -10.31 -6.89 2.28
CA SER A 56 -9.39 -6.64 3.38
C SER A 56 -8.97 -7.97 3.99
N TRP A 57 -7.67 -8.12 4.22
CA TRP A 57 -7.06 -9.25 4.86
C TRP A 57 -6.31 -8.78 6.10
N GLU A 58 -6.40 -9.53 7.18
CA GLU A 58 -5.76 -9.20 8.45
C GLU A 58 -4.97 -10.41 8.98
N GLY A 59 -3.95 -10.14 9.80
CA GLY A 59 -3.16 -11.18 10.44
C GLY A 59 -2.24 -11.96 9.48
N LEU A 60 -1.87 -11.36 8.35
CA LEU A 60 -0.97 -11.96 7.37
C LEU A 60 0.48 -11.83 7.83
N SER A 61 1.29 -12.87 7.62
CA SER A 61 2.75 -12.76 7.71
C SER A 61 3.32 -11.96 6.53
N LEU A 62 4.58 -11.51 6.66
CA LEU A 62 5.26 -10.76 5.59
C LEU A 62 5.26 -11.51 4.25
N ASP A 63 5.52 -12.83 4.26
CA ASP A 63 5.52 -13.65 3.04
C ASP A 63 4.14 -13.71 2.39
N GLU A 64 3.09 -13.85 3.19
CA GLU A 64 1.71 -13.88 2.70
C GLU A 64 1.30 -12.54 2.10
N ALA A 65 1.66 -11.44 2.76
CA ALA A 65 1.43 -10.09 2.24
C ALA A 65 2.13 -9.87 0.89
N LEU A 66 3.36 -10.36 0.72
CA LEU A 66 4.09 -10.28 -0.55
C LEU A 66 3.47 -11.17 -1.63
N ARG A 67 3.02 -12.38 -1.30
CA ARG A 67 2.27 -13.23 -2.24
C ARG A 67 0.98 -12.54 -2.70
N LEU A 68 0.24 -11.96 -1.76
CA LEU A 68 -0.99 -11.24 -2.04
C LEU A 68 -0.72 -10.03 -2.94
N LEU A 69 0.33 -9.26 -2.66
CA LEU A 69 0.79 -8.15 -3.51
C LEU A 69 0.97 -8.59 -4.96
N ARG A 70 1.64 -9.73 -5.21
CA ARG A 70 1.86 -10.22 -6.59
C ARG A 70 0.55 -10.54 -7.30
N THR A 71 -0.41 -11.12 -6.58
CA THR A 71 -1.75 -11.41 -7.09
C THR A 71 -2.52 -10.12 -7.38
N LEU A 72 -2.55 -9.19 -6.44
CA LEU A 72 -3.21 -7.88 -6.59
C LEU A 72 -2.59 -7.07 -7.74
N LEU A 73 -1.26 -7.07 -7.89
CA LEU A 73 -0.59 -6.40 -9.02
C LEU A 73 -0.92 -7.02 -10.39
N ARG A 74 -1.25 -8.29 -10.45
CA ARG A 74 -1.72 -8.94 -11.70
C ARG A 74 -3.19 -8.62 -11.96
N ARG A 75 -4.04 -8.70 -10.93
CA ARG A 75 -5.49 -8.49 -11.00
C ARG A 75 -5.85 -7.02 -11.20
N GLU A 76 -5.34 -6.14 -10.34
CA GLU A 76 -5.70 -4.71 -10.33
C GLU A 76 -4.82 -3.84 -11.24
N PHE A 77 -3.56 -4.25 -11.46
CA PHE A 77 -2.55 -3.46 -12.18
C PHE A 77 -1.99 -4.14 -13.44
N PRO A 78 -2.80 -4.79 -14.30
CA PRO A 78 -2.27 -5.60 -15.42
C PRO A 78 -1.44 -4.79 -16.42
N ARG A 79 -1.74 -3.50 -16.63
CA ARG A 79 -1.03 -2.61 -17.57
C ARG A 79 -0.18 -1.52 -16.91
N SER A 80 -0.09 -1.48 -15.59
CA SER A 80 0.74 -0.47 -14.93
C SER A 80 2.17 -0.96 -14.79
N THR A 81 3.09 -0.27 -15.45
CA THR A 81 4.54 -0.53 -15.35
C THR A 81 5.17 0.20 -14.15
N LYS A 82 4.55 1.30 -13.72
CA LYS A 82 5.00 2.14 -12.60
C LYS A 82 3.89 2.32 -11.57
N VAL A 83 4.24 2.14 -10.30
CA VAL A 83 3.32 2.27 -9.16
C VAL A 83 3.84 3.36 -8.23
N ARG A 84 2.94 4.17 -7.67
CA ARG A 84 3.30 5.14 -6.63
C ARG A 84 3.21 4.45 -5.28
N CYS A 85 4.16 4.74 -4.39
CA CYS A 85 4.23 4.14 -3.07
C CYS A 85 4.45 5.26 -2.05
N TYR A 86 3.59 5.27 -1.03
CA TYR A 86 3.54 6.25 0.03
C TYR A 86 3.63 5.52 1.36
N THR A 87 4.52 5.97 2.23
CA THR A 87 4.55 5.53 3.62
C THR A 87 3.76 6.55 4.42
N LEU A 88 2.71 6.09 5.09
CA LEU A 88 1.78 6.91 5.85
C LEU A 88 1.79 6.47 7.31
N SER A 89 1.51 7.41 8.20
CA SER A 89 1.55 7.17 9.65
C SER A 89 0.33 6.41 10.17
N SER A 90 -0.75 6.30 9.38
CA SER A 90 -1.99 5.63 9.75
C SER A 90 -2.78 5.19 8.50
N PRO A 91 -3.50 4.05 8.54
CA PRO A 91 -4.39 3.61 7.46
C PRO A 91 -5.49 4.61 7.10
N ASP A 92 -5.95 5.43 8.06
CA ASP A 92 -6.93 6.49 7.81
C ASP A 92 -6.40 7.55 6.82
N ALA A 93 -5.10 7.87 6.91
CA ALA A 93 -4.42 8.78 6.00
C ALA A 93 -4.34 8.26 4.54
N ALA A 94 -4.54 6.95 4.34
CA ALA A 94 -4.62 6.37 3.01
C ALA A 94 -5.96 6.68 2.33
N ASP A 95 -7.06 6.76 3.09
CA ASP A 95 -8.40 7.00 2.54
C ASP A 95 -8.59 8.45 2.06
N VAL A 96 -8.16 9.43 2.88
CA VAL A 96 -8.24 10.87 2.57
C VAL A 96 -7.53 11.27 1.28
N ASN A 97 -6.44 10.59 0.93
CA ASN A 97 -5.71 10.90 -0.30
C ASN A 97 -6.44 10.41 -1.58
N ARG A 98 -7.58 9.69 -1.48
CA ARG A 98 -8.34 9.17 -2.64
C ARG A 98 -9.11 10.28 -3.38
N MET A 99 -9.52 11.32 -2.67
CA MET A 99 -10.25 12.44 -3.25
C MET A 99 -9.30 13.59 -3.59
N GLY A 100 -9.19 13.92 -4.89
CA GLY A 100 -8.79 15.25 -5.32
C GLY A 100 -7.41 15.40 -5.97
N HIS A 101 -7.40 15.92 -7.19
CA HIS A 101 -6.54 17.07 -7.45
C HIS A 101 -6.85 18.13 -6.38
N GLY A 102 -5.90 18.43 -5.49
CA GLY A 102 -6.00 19.57 -4.57
C GLY A 102 -5.72 19.23 -3.11
N ALA A 103 -4.63 19.82 -2.60
CA ALA A 103 -4.38 20.17 -1.19
C ALA A 103 -4.66 19.11 -0.09
N GLY A 104 -3.57 18.49 0.40
CA GLY A 104 -3.51 17.85 1.70
C GLY A 104 -2.16 18.17 2.36
N ARG A 105 -2.05 19.39 2.91
CA ARG A 105 -1.06 19.75 3.93
C ARG A 105 -1.28 18.85 5.17
N PHE A 106 -0.21 18.67 5.95
CA PHE A 106 -0.11 18.03 7.27
C PHE A 106 0.08 16.50 7.26
N GLY A 107 1.07 15.91 7.93
CA GLY A 107 2.08 16.49 8.82
C GLY A 107 3.23 15.52 9.06
N ILE A 108 4.44 16.04 8.90
CA ILE A 108 5.59 15.70 9.73
C ILE A 108 5.16 15.84 11.20
N ALA A 109 5.02 14.73 11.91
CA ALA A 109 4.97 14.75 13.37
C ALA A 109 6.41 14.73 13.87
N ARG A 110 6.81 15.82 14.50
CA ARG A 110 7.99 15.95 15.34
C ARG A 110 7.51 16.39 16.71
#